data_AF-A0A3D4VSZ8-F1
#
_entry.id   AF-A0A3D4VSZ8-F1
#
_cell.length_a   1.000
_cell.length_b   1.000
_cell.length_c   1.000
_cell.angle_alpha   90.00
_cell.angle_beta   90.00
_cell.angle_gamma   90.00
#
_symmetry.space_group_name_H-M   'P 1'
#
loop_
_entity.id
_entity.type
_entity.pdbx_description
1 polymer ?
#
loop_
_entity_poly.entity_id
_entity_poly.type
_entity_poly.pdbx_seq_one_letter_code
_entity_poly.pdbx_strand_id
1 'polypeptide(L)'
;MAEVNIDVAKEASVQTVNTKVGTSSDTASNTPTTMFAGIKGLIAWFTGTWTATRAGYIDTTKSLLENATYGLSALKTTLTGGSVPVVKSVQKGLITSGGSSLATYTVSISSINALKSFVILGTYSNSSDNTCNYVLHTLTNTNFTIDCYPYTNNRIMGVSWQVIEFY
;
A
#
# COMPACT_ATOMS: atom_id res chain seq x y z
N MET A 1 -59.91 70.30 -21.76
CA MET A 1 -58.61 69.60 -21.62
C MET A 1 -58.61 69.00 -20.23
N ALA A 2 -58.65 67.68 -20.11
CA ALA A 2 -58.59 67.03 -18.79
C ALA A 2 -57.13 67.02 -18.32
N GLU A 3 -56.89 67.60 -17.15
CA GLU A 3 -55.58 67.62 -16.51
C GLU A 3 -55.27 66.20 -16.02
N VAL A 4 -54.25 65.58 -16.59
CA VAL A 4 -53.77 64.26 -16.14
C VAL A 4 -53.12 64.48 -14.78
N ASN A 5 -53.72 63.95 -13.72
CA ASN A 5 -53.16 64.02 -12.37
C ASN A 5 -51.93 63.09 -12.28
N ILE A 6 -50.75 63.69 -12.47
CA ILE A 6 -49.45 63.00 -12.56
C ILE A 6 -49.10 62.26 -11.26
N ASP A 7 -49.58 62.73 -10.11
CA ASP A 7 -49.27 62.13 -8.82
C ASP A 7 -49.92 60.76 -8.65
N VAL A 8 -51.17 60.61 -9.09
CA VAL A 8 -51.89 59.32 -9.08
C VAL A 8 -51.21 58.29 -9.99
N ALA A 9 -50.68 58.73 -11.13
CA ALA A 9 -49.94 57.86 -12.05
C ALA A 9 -48.59 57.39 -11.48
N LYS A 10 -47.88 58.27 -10.74
CA LYS A 10 -46.64 57.90 -10.05
C LYS A 10 -46.89 56.92 -8.91
N GLU A 11 -47.93 57.12 -8.12
CA GLU A 11 -48.24 56.27 -6.98
C GLU A 11 -48.61 54.83 -7.41
N ALA A 12 -49.37 54.71 -8.51
CA ALA A 12 -49.66 53.41 -9.13
C ALA A 12 -48.39 52.69 -9.62
N SER A 13 -47.43 53.42 -10.18
CA SER A 13 -46.16 52.85 -10.64
C SER A 13 -45.30 52.32 -9.49
N VAL A 14 -45.26 53.06 -8.37
CA VAL A 14 -44.50 52.67 -7.16
C VAL A 14 -45.16 51.47 -6.48
N GLN A 15 -46.49 51.45 -6.37
CA GLN A 15 -47.21 50.28 -5.84
C GLN A 15 -46.96 49.01 -6.67
N THR A 16 -46.86 49.13 -8.00
CA THR A 16 -46.57 48.00 -8.90
C THR A 16 -45.18 47.43 -8.66
N VAL A 17 -44.17 48.28 -8.40
CA VAL A 17 -42.82 47.81 -8.04
C VAL A 17 -42.82 47.19 -6.65
N ASN A 18 -43.49 47.81 -5.68
CA ASN A 18 -43.53 47.35 -4.30
C ASN A 18 -44.26 46.01 -4.14
N THR A 19 -45.32 45.78 -4.91
CA THR A 19 -46.03 44.48 -4.94
C THR A 19 -45.20 43.36 -5.57
N LYS A 20 -44.16 43.66 -6.34
CA LYS A 20 -43.23 42.63 -6.85
C LYS A 20 -42.13 42.28 -5.85
N VAL A 21 -41.81 43.18 -4.92
CA VAL A 21 -40.87 42.91 -3.83
C VAL A 21 -41.52 41.94 -2.84
N GLY A 22 -41.11 40.67 -2.85
CA GLY A 22 -41.53 39.68 -1.86
C GLY A 22 -42.68 38.74 -2.28
N THR A 23 -43.21 38.84 -3.50
CA THR A 23 -44.18 37.86 -4.01
C THR A 23 -43.50 36.58 -4.53
N SER A 24 -44.08 35.43 -4.21
CA SER A 24 -43.58 34.11 -4.63
C SER A 24 -43.83 33.79 -6.10
N SER A 25 -44.61 34.60 -6.83
CA SER A 25 -45.08 34.34 -8.20
C SER A 25 -43.97 34.27 -9.26
N ASP A 26 -42.88 35.02 -9.12
CA ASP A 26 -41.76 34.93 -10.06
C ASP A 26 -41.07 33.56 -9.98
N THR A 27 -40.94 32.87 -11.11
CA THR A 27 -40.20 31.60 -11.23
C THR A 27 -38.72 31.88 -11.48
N ALA A 28 -37.83 31.09 -10.86
CA ALA A 28 -36.39 31.19 -11.11
C ALA A 28 -36.07 30.94 -12.59
N SER A 29 -35.27 31.81 -13.22
CA SER A 29 -34.97 31.71 -14.65
C SER A 29 -33.53 32.13 -14.96
N ASN A 30 -32.90 31.39 -15.89
CA ASN A 30 -31.58 31.70 -16.45
C ASN A 30 -31.65 32.77 -17.56
N THR A 31 -32.87 33.08 -18.03
CA THR A 31 -33.18 34.14 -19.00
C THR A 31 -34.35 34.97 -18.45
N PRO A 32 -34.13 35.76 -17.39
CA PRO A 32 -35.21 36.37 -16.64
C PRO A 32 -35.86 37.53 -17.40
N THR A 33 -37.20 37.58 -17.42
CA THR A 33 -37.98 38.72 -17.93
C THR A 33 -38.33 39.72 -16.83
N THR A 34 -38.04 39.40 -15.56
CA THR A 34 -38.17 40.27 -14.39
C THR A 34 -36.91 40.21 -13.53
N MET A 35 -36.56 41.29 -12.83
CA MET A 35 -35.38 41.31 -11.94
C MET A 35 -35.47 40.23 -10.84
N PHE A 36 -36.68 40.00 -10.30
CA PHE A 36 -36.91 39.03 -9.24
C PHE A 36 -36.77 37.57 -9.72
N ALA A 37 -37.17 37.26 -10.95
CA ALA A 37 -36.89 35.96 -11.57
C ALA A 37 -35.37 35.72 -11.70
N GLY A 38 -34.61 36.77 -12.03
CA GLY A 38 -33.15 36.72 -12.13
C GLY A 38 -32.46 36.53 -10.78
N ILE A 39 -32.87 37.29 -9.76
CA ILE A 39 -32.35 37.14 -8.38
C ILE A 39 -32.66 35.74 -7.84
N LYS A 40 -33.88 35.22 -8.07
CA LYS A 40 -34.23 33.84 -7.69
C LYS A 40 -33.39 32.80 -8.44
N GLY A 41 -33.13 33.00 -9.74
CA GLY A 41 -32.24 32.15 -10.53
C GLY A 41 -30.82 32.12 -9.97
N LEU A 42 -30.27 33.28 -9.60
CA LEU A 42 -28.95 33.38 -8.99
C LEU A 42 -28.88 32.65 -7.64
N ILE A 43 -29.88 32.85 -6.77
CA ILE A 43 -29.97 32.16 -5.47
C ILE A 43 -30.12 30.65 -5.66
N ALA A 44 -30.95 30.20 -6.62
CA ALA A 44 -31.12 28.79 -6.94
C ALA A 44 -29.82 28.16 -7.47
N TRP A 45 -29.05 28.89 -8.28
CA TRP A 45 -27.75 28.43 -8.75
C TRP A 45 -26.73 28.28 -7.61
N PHE A 46 -26.66 29.27 -6.72
CA PHE A 46 -25.79 29.20 -5.53
C PHE A 46 -26.20 28.08 -4.56
N THR A 47 -27.49 27.81 -4.41
CA THR A 47 -27.96 26.78 -3.46
C THR A 47 -27.95 25.37 -4.04
N GLY A 48 -28.23 25.20 -5.33
CA GLY A 48 -28.25 23.89 -5.99
C GLY A 48 -26.88 23.43 -6.48
N THR A 49 -26.21 24.24 -7.29
CA THR A 49 -24.99 23.84 -8.01
C THR A 49 -23.77 23.81 -7.10
N TRP A 50 -23.63 24.82 -6.25
CA TRP A 50 -22.48 24.93 -5.35
C TRP A 50 -22.50 23.84 -4.28
N THR A 51 -23.67 23.58 -3.69
CA THR A 51 -23.78 22.73 -2.49
C THR A 51 -23.68 21.25 -2.80
N ALA A 52 -24.43 20.74 -3.78
CA ALA A 52 -24.48 19.30 -4.04
C ALA A 52 -23.24 18.79 -4.77
N THR A 53 -22.85 19.43 -5.87
CA THR A 53 -21.75 18.96 -6.72
C THR A 53 -20.40 19.09 -6.01
N ARG A 54 -20.16 20.20 -5.31
CA ARG A 54 -18.89 20.36 -4.58
C ARG A 54 -18.83 19.50 -3.32
N ALA A 55 -19.95 19.28 -2.62
CA ALA A 55 -19.96 18.34 -1.49
C ALA A 55 -19.53 16.94 -1.95
N GLY A 56 -20.06 16.44 -3.07
CA GLY A 56 -19.65 15.14 -3.63
C GLY A 56 -18.15 15.06 -3.96
N TYR A 57 -17.57 16.13 -4.53
CA TYR A 57 -16.12 16.16 -4.78
C TYR A 57 -15.29 16.21 -3.51
N ILE A 58 -15.73 16.96 -2.49
CA ILE A 58 -15.06 17.03 -1.18
C ILE A 58 -15.10 15.67 -0.49
N ASP A 59 -16.26 15.00 -0.49
CA ASP A 59 -16.41 13.67 0.10
C ASP A 59 -15.54 12.62 -0.59
N THR A 60 -15.49 12.66 -1.93
CA THR A 60 -14.61 11.80 -2.71
C THR A 60 -13.14 12.05 -2.37
N THR A 61 -12.73 13.31 -2.30
CA THR A 61 -11.35 13.69 -1.97
C THR A 61 -10.98 13.24 -0.55
N LYS A 62 -11.89 13.43 0.41
CA LYS A 62 -11.72 12.97 1.79
C LYS A 62 -11.54 11.45 1.85
N SER A 63 -12.40 10.69 1.17
CA SER A 63 -12.31 9.24 1.13
C SER A 63 -10.99 8.75 0.53
N LEU A 64 -10.55 9.35 -0.59
CA LEU A 64 -9.25 9.03 -1.20
C LEU A 64 -8.09 9.32 -0.24
N LEU A 65 -8.14 10.45 0.47
CA LEU A 65 -7.08 10.87 1.38
C LEU A 65 -7.02 9.99 2.64
N GLU A 66 -8.17 9.61 3.20
CA GLU A 66 -8.26 8.64 4.30
C GLU A 66 -7.68 7.29 3.88
N ASN A 67 -8.11 6.75 2.72
CA ASN A 67 -7.60 5.48 2.19
C ASN A 67 -6.08 5.52 1.96
N ALA A 68 -5.56 6.61 1.37
CA ALA A 68 -4.13 6.78 1.16
C ALA A 68 -3.36 6.85 2.49
N THR A 69 -3.92 7.53 3.50
CA THR A 69 -3.32 7.65 4.84
C THR A 69 -3.25 6.30 5.56
N TYR A 70 -4.31 5.49 5.46
CA TYR A 70 -4.31 4.13 6.01
C TYR A 70 -3.30 3.22 5.30
N GLY A 71 -3.28 3.25 3.96
CA GLY A 71 -2.33 2.46 3.17
C GLY A 71 -0.87 2.82 3.47
N LEU A 72 -0.57 4.11 3.56
CA LEU A 72 0.78 4.60 3.89
C LEU A 72 1.19 4.24 5.32
N SER A 73 0.27 4.37 6.29
CA SER A 73 0.52 3.99 7.68
C SER A 73 0.80 2.50 7.83
N ALA A 74 0.05 1.65 7.13
CA ALA A 74 0.27 0.20 7.10
C ALA A 74 1.63 -0.14 6.49
N LEU A 75 1.95 0.44 5.32
CA LEU A 75 3.25 0.23 4.66
C LEU A 75 4.41 0.69 5.54
N LYS A 76 4.30 1.87 6.15
CA LYS A 76 5.32 2.39 7.06
C LYS A 76 5.51 1.45 8.24
N THR A 77 4.43 0.95 8.85
CA THR A 77 4.51 -0.01 9.96
C THR A 77 5.28 -1.27 9.56
N THR A 78 4.99 -1.84 8.38
CA THR A 78 5.70 -3.01 7.85
C THR A 78 7.19 -2.74 7.62
N LEU A 79 7.52 -1.57 7.06
CA LEU A 79 8.90 -1.18 6.74
C LEU A 79 9.71 -0.81 8.00
N THR A 80 9.18 0.03 8.89
CA THR A 80 9.87 0.49 10.10
C THR A 80 9.92 -0.59 11.18
N GLY A 81 8.94 -1.50 11.20
CA GLY A 81 8.96 -2.70 12.05
C GLY A 81 9.91 -3.79 11.55
N GLY A 82 10.72 -3.54 10.52
CA GLY A 82 11.65 -4.52 9.93
C GLY A 82 10.97 -5.77 9.38
N SER A 83 9.66 -5.70 9.14
CA SER A 83 8.76 -6.83 8.93
C SER A 83 8.36 -7.00 7.47
N VAL A 84 9.14 -6.50 6.49
CA VAL A 84 9.15 -7.18 5.20
C VAL A 84 9.88 -8.48 5.48
N PRO A 85 9.18 -9.62 5.57
CA PRO A 85 9.87 -10.85 5.91
C PRO A 85 10.72 -11.17 4.69
N VAL A 86 12.01 -10.89 4.77
CA VAL A 86 12.96 -11.16 3.68
C VAL A 86 13.28 -12.66 3.70
N VAL A 87 13.39 -13.22 4.90
CA VAL A 87 13.61 -14.65 5.15
C VAL A 87 12.28 -15.34 5.40
N LYS A 88 11.99 -16.36 4.59
CA LYS A 88 10.83 -17.24 4.70
C LYS A 88 11.05 -18.37 5.68
N SER A 89 12.21 -19.01 5.64
CA SER A 89 12.55 -20.08 6.58
C SER A 89 14.05 -20.19 6.81
N VAL A 90 14.42 -20.67 7.99
CA VAL A 90 15.80 -21.07 8.32
C VAL A 90 15.76 -22.47 8.90
N GLN A 91 16.44 -23.40 8.24
CA GLN A 91 16.68 -24.75 8.74
C GLN A 91 18.14 -24.87 9.13
N LYS A 92 18.45 -25.60 10.20
CA LYS A 92 19.81 -25.72 10.71
C LYS A 92 20.08 -27.10 11.29
N GLY A 93 21.34 -27.50 11.32
CA GLY A 93 21.74 -28.74 11.95
C GLY A 93 23.25 -28.93 12.00
N LEU A 94 23.65 -30.12 12.43
CA LEU A 94 25.03 -30.55 12.54
C LEU A 94 25.15 -31.92 11.87
N ILE A 95 26.12 -32.06 10.96
CA ILE A 95 26.53 -33.34 10.41
C ILE A 95 27.68 -33.83 11.27
N THR A 96 27.52 -34.95 11.95
CA THR A 96 28.59 -35.66 12.64
C THR A 96 28.86 -36.97 11.91
N SER A 97 30.04 -37.14 11.31
CA SER A 97 30.44 -38.44 10.79
C SER A 97 31.81 -38.83 11.37
N GLY A 98 31.96 -40.11 11.70
CA GLY A 98 33.20 -40.67 12.26
C GLY A 98 34.11 -41.31 11.21
N GLY A 99 34.05 -40.87 9.95
CA GLY A 99 34.77 -41.48 8.83
C GLY A 99 36.09 -40.80 8.47
N SER A 100 36.94 -41.51 7.71
CA SER A 100 38.28 -41.07 7.30
C SER A 100 38.52 -41.06 5.79
N SER A 101 37.50 -40.78 4.97
CA SER A 101 37.54 -40.83 3.50
C SER A 101 36.80 -39.65 2.85
N LEU A 102 37.13 -39.36 1.58
CA LEU A 102 36.27 -38.61 0.66
C LEU A 102 34.84 -39.11 0.81
N ALA A 103 33.93 -38.19 1.10
CA ALA A 103 32.55 -38.53 1.40
C ALA A 103 31.60 -37.43 0.94
N THR A 104 30.54 -37.84 0.28
CA THR A 104 29.38 -37.00 -0.03
C THR A 104 28.32 -37.26 1.03
N TYR A 105 27.85 -36.21 1.68
CA TYR A 105 26.79 -36.27 2.68
C TYR A 105 25.53 -35.66 2.10
N THR A 106 24.43 -36.40 2.17
CA THR A 106 23.10 -35.88 1.84
C THR A 106 22.38 -35.52 3.13
N VAL A 107 21.90 -34.30 3.23
CA VAL A 107 21.08 -33.83 4.35
C VAL A 107 19.67 -33.60 3.85
N SER A 108 18.71 -34.31 4.44
CA SER A 108 17.29 -34.05 4.22
C SER A 108 16.85 -32.80 4.99
N ILE A 109 16.12 -31.94 4.30
CA ILE A 109 15.52 -30.71 4.84
C ILE A 109 14.02 -30.68 4.50
N SER A 110 13.27 -29.86 5.22
CA SER A 110 11.90 -29.52 4.85
C SER A 110 11.86 -28.78 3.51
N SER A 111 10.74 -28.87 2.81
CA SER A 111 10.58 -28.27 1.47
C SER A 111 10.89 -26.77 1.45
N ILE A 112 11.72 -26.34 0.49
CA ILE A 112 12.07 -24.95 0.19
C ILE A 112 12.01 -24.69 -1.33
N ASN A 113 12.10 -23.43 -1.75
CA ASN A 113 12.44 -23.06 -3.14
C ASN A 113 13.97 -22.90 -3.30
N ALA A 114 14.62 -23.84 -3.99
CA ALA A 114 16.07 -23.85 -4.16
C ALA A 114 16.63 -22.60 -4.88
N LEU A 115 15.87 -21.96 -5.78
CA LEU A 115 16.30 -20.76 -6.51
C LEU A 115 16.29 -19.49 -5.64
N LYS A 116 15.56 -19.54 -4.52
CA LYS A 116 15.47 -18.45 -3.54
C LYS A 116 16.17 -18.82 -2.24
N SER A 117 17.09 -19.77 -2.28
CA SER A 117 17.73 -20.28 -1.08
C SER A 117 19.23 -20.37 -1.26
N PHE A 118 19.95 -20.28 -0.15
CA PHE A 118 21.36 -20.64 -0.11
C PHE A 118 21.68 -21.43 1.15
N VAL A 119 22.80 -22.15 1.11
CA VAL A 119 23.31 -22.96 2.22
C VAL A 119 24.57 -22.29 2.76
N ILE A 120 24.62 -22.11 4.08
CA ILE A 120 25.82 -21.75 4.81
C ILE A 120 26.38 -23.02 5.44
N LEU A 121 27.68 -23.25 5.25
CA LEU A 121 28.43 -24.32 5.89
C LEU A 121 29.43 -23.70 6.87
N GLY A 122 29.37 -24.10 8.13
CA GLY A 122 30.29 -23.68 9.18
C GLY A 122 31.09 -24.88 9.68
N THR A 123 32.42 -24.77 9.61
CA THR A 123 33.33 -25.81 10.11
C THR A 123 33.78 -25.49 11.53
N TYR A 124 33.91 -26.53 12.34
CA TYR A 124 34.53 -26.45 13.65
C TYR A 124 35.80 -27.29 13.64
N SER A 125 36.96 -26.66 13.89
CA SER A 125 38.26 -27.34 14.01
C SER A 125 38.78 -27.18 15.43
N ASN A 126 39.09 -28.29 16.10
CA ASN A 126 39.55 -28.31 17.50
C ASN A 126 41.04 -28.59 17.67
N SER A 127 41.80 -28.72 16.58
CA SER A 127 43.24 -29.00 16.66
C SER A 127 43.98 -28.51 15.43
N SER A 128 45.28 -28.29 15.60
CA SER A 128 46.24 -27.76 14.63
C SER A 128 46.44 -28.61 13.37
N ASP A 129 45.74 -29.73 13.22
CA ASP A 129 45.91 -30.63 12.08
C ASP A 129 44.55 -31.05 11.53
N ASN A 130 44.42 -30.85 10.21
CA ASN A 130 43.57 -31.60 9.30
C ASN A 130 42.07 -31.27 9.26
N THR A 131 41.75 -30.15 8.60
CA THR A 131 40.39 -29.78 8.21
C THR A 131 40.00 -30.43 6.88
N CYS A 132 38.78 -30.98 6.83
CA CYS A 132 38.13 -31.26 5.56
C CYS A 132 37.57 -29.95 4.97
N ASN A 133 37.80 -29.71 3.68
CA ASN A 133 37.10 -28.64 2.96
C ASN A 133 35.72 -29.15 2.56
N TYR A 134 34.68 -28.49 3.10
CA TYR A 134 33.31 -28.79 2.75
C TYR A 134 32.83 -27.84 1.67
N VAL A 135 32.31 -28.41 0.59
CA VAL A 135 31.74 -27.64 -0.52
C VAL A 135 30.31 -28.11 -0.72
N LEU A 136 29.40 -27.15 -0.90
CA LEU A 136 28.05 -27.44 -1.34
C LEU A 136 28.11 -27.97 -2.77
N HIS A 137 27.65 -29.20 -3.00
CA HIS A 137 27.59 -29.79 -4.33
C HIS A 137 26.22 -29.52 -4.97
N THR A 138 25.13 -29.84 -4.27
CA THR A 138 23.78 -29.59 -4.77
C THR A 138 22.86 -29.04 -3.69
N LEU A 139 21.89 -28.21 -4.10
CA LEU A 139 20.73 -27.82 -3.30
C LEU A 139 19.48 -28.12 -4.12
N THR A 140 18.58 -28.91 -3.56
CA THR A 140 17.26 -29.21 -4.11
C THR A 140 16.18 -28.71 -3.16
N ASN A 141 14.92 -28.90 -3.53
CA ASN A 141 13.81 -28.43 -2.70
C ASN A 141 13.71 -29.17 -1.35
N THR A 142 14.28 -30.37 -1.21
CA THR A 142 14.10 -31.20 0.01
C THR A 142 15.40 -31.77 0.57
N ASN A 143 16.53 -31.49 -0.07
CA ASN A 143 17.84 -31.92 0.42
C ASN A 143 18.94 -31.03 -0.13
N PHE A 144 20.11 -31.10 0.49
CA PHE A 144 21.34 -30.63 -0.10
C PHE A 144 22.43 -31.68 0.08
N THR A 145 23.41 -31.66 -0.81
CA THR A 145 24.60 -32.50 -0.70
C THR A 145 25.84 -31.65 -0.46
N ILE A 146 26.71 -32.13 0.42
CA ILE A 146 28.03 -31.57 0.62
C ILE A 146 29.10 -32.62 0.33
N ASP A 147 30.17 -32.18 -0.30
CA ASP A 147 31.36 -33.00 -0.46
C ASP A 147 32.41 -32.59 0.54
N CYS A 148 33.05 -33.60 1.12
CA CYS A 148 34.21 -33.45 1.98
C CYS A 148 35.46 -33.93 1.25
N TYR A 149 36.39 -33.02 1.00
CA TYR A 149 37.73 -33.32 0.47
C TYR A 149 38.78 -33.27 1.58
N PRO A 150 39.17 -34.42 2.18
CA PRO A 150 40.21 -34.45 3.19
C PRO A 150 41.61 -34.34 2.57
N TYR A 151 42.51 -33.59 3.20
CA TYR A 151 43.91 -33.46 2.75
C TYR A 151 44.79 -34.69 3.04
N THR A 152 44.43 -35.55 3.99
CA THR A 152 45.10 -36.82 4.39
C THR A 152 44.09 -37.75 5.10
N ASN A 153 44.50 -38.87 5.73
CA ASN A 153 43.66 -39.92 6.39
C ASN A 153 42.81 -39.41 7.57
N ASN A 154 41.96 -38.40 7.34
CA ASN A 154 41.51 -37.47 8.36
C ASN A 154 40.09 -37.71 8.76
N ARG A 155 39.84 -37.53 10.06
CA ARG A 155 38.53 -37.67 10.65
C ARG A 155 37.67 -36.47 10.31
N ILE A 156 36.43 -36.70 9.87
CA ILE A 156 35.43 -35.65 9.78
C ILE A 156 35.23 -35.03 11.17
N MET A 157 35.54 -33.74 11.30
CA MET A 157 35.09 -32.89 12.41
C MET A 157 33.77 -32.26 11.97
N GLY A 158 32.74 -32.29 12.83
CA GLY A 158 31.35 -32.03 12.44
C GLY A 158 31.12 -30.70 11.72
N VAL A 159 30.13 -30.68 10.82
CA VAL A 159 29.77 -29.51 10.00
C VAL A 159 28.44 -28.96 10.45
N SER A 160 28.46 -27.73 10.95
CA SER A 160 27.23 -26.97 11.15
C SER A 160 26.72 -26.46 9.80
N TRP A 161 25.41 -26.44 9.62
CA TRP A 161 24.81 -25.96 8.39
C TRP A 161 23.55 -25.15 8.68
N GLN A 162 23.26 -24.22 7.77
CA GLN A 162 21.98 -23.51 7.71
C GLN A 162 21.51 -23.40 6.27
N VAL A 163 20.24 -23.69 6.02
CA VAL A 163 19.56 -23.40 4.74
C VAL A 163 18.61 -22.24 4.99
N ILE A 164 18.77 -21.16 4.22
CA ILE A 164 17.99 -19.94 4.36
C ILE A 164 17.19 -19.76 3.07
N GLU A 165 15.87 -19.72 3.17
CA GLU A 165 14.93 -19.45 2.08
C GLU A 165 14.39 -18.03 2.18
N PHE A 166 14.29 -17.34 1.06
CA PHE A 166 13.74 -15.98 0.94
C PHE A 166 12.35 -16.00 0.28
N TYR A 167 11.52 -15.00 0.57
CA TYR A 167 10.16 -14.89 -0.01
C TYR A 167 10.15 -14.70 -1.53
#